data_AF-A0A535PZJ9-F1
#
_entry.id   AF-A0A535PZJ9-F1
#
_cell.length_a   1.000
_cell.length_b   1.000
_cell.length_c   1.000
_cell.angle_alpha   90.00
_cell.angle_beta   90.00
_cell.angle_gamma   90.00
#
_symmetry.space_group_name_H-M   'P 1'
#
loop_
_entity.id
_entity.type
_entity.pdbx_description
1 polymer ?
#
loop_
_entity_poly.entity_id
_entity_poly.type
_entity_poly.pdbx_seq_one_letter_code
_entity_poly.pdbx_strand_id
1 'polypeptide(L)'
;MHVLEVAPRLLAGEDEAVSHGISEAFRRRGIAVTTNIGGIERIEQQNGSLRLTYLYEGEVRQLTTEAVVMTVGWPGNVEALNLAAANVQSERGYIVVDDFLRTTTPHIFAAGDITGRMMLVQSASGEGALAGENALLGVARSSQHKIVPHGGFTDPEYGSVGLTEEQARARHDCVVAVVPYTALDRALIDGHREGFCKLIVSTETHRVLGAHIMGEQAVEILQLVATCMAADMRIEQLADLELAYPTFTAIVGLAARRLSRELGVVPLSQQGQTQSRIGIAEWERGEA
;
A
#
# COMPACT_ATOMS: atom_id res chain seq x y z
N MET A 1 -15.87 -5.31 -18.60
CA MET A 1 -16.01 -4.99 -17.16
C MET A 1 -15.89 -3.49 -16.99
N HIS A 2 -16.69 -2.88 -16.11
CA HIS A 2 -16.60 -1.47 -15.75
C HIS A 2 -16.28 -1.35 -14.27
N VAL A 3 -15.35 -0.46 -13.92
CA VAL A 3 -15.05 -0.06 -12.54
C VAL A 3 -15.41 1.41 -12.42
N LEU A 4 -16.32 1.72 -11.49
CA LEU A 4 -16.77 3.06 -11.20
C LEU A 4 -16.27 3.45 -9.81
N GLU A 5 -15.62 4.60 -9.70
CA GLU A 5 -14.99 5.08 -8.48
C GLU A 5 -15.37 6.55 -8.23
N VAL A 6 -15.79 6.85 -7.01
CA VAL A 6 -16.14 8.22 -6.59
C VAL A 6 -14.88 9.05 -6.40
N ALA A 7 -13.82 8.45 -5.87
CA ALA A 7 -12.55 9.11 -5.70
C ALA A 7 -11.89 9.48 -7.04
N PRO A 8 -10.92 10.42 -7.04
CA PRO A 8 -10.23 10.81 -8.27
C PRO A 8 -9.39 9.71 -8.91
N ARG A 9 -8.96 8.71 -8.13
CA ARG A 9 -8.11 7.59 -8.54
C ARG A 9 -8.60 6.30 -7.90
N LEU A 10 -8.37 5.18 -8.58
CA LEU A 10 -8.48 3.87 -7.93
C LEU A 10 -7.48 3.79 -6.78
N LEU A 11 -7.82 3.04 -5.74
CA LEU A 11 -6.93 2.82 -4.59
C LEU A 11 -6.47 4.16 -3.98
N ALA A 12 -7.40 5.08 -3.70
CA ALA A 12 -7.07 6.45 -3.31
C ALA A 12 -6.24 6.59 -2.01
N GLY A 13 -6.22 5.55 -1.17
CA GLY A 13 -5.37 5.49 0.03
C GLY A 13 -3.92 5.07 -0.25
N GLU A 14 -3.64 4.52 -1.42
CA GLU A 14 -2.31 4.09 -1.83
C GLU A 14 -1.46 5.26 -2.35
N ASP A 15 -0.16 5.02 -2.50
CA ASP A 15 0.72 5.96 -3.19
C ASP A 15 0.31 6.15 -4.65
N GLU A 16 0.39 7.39 -5.13
CA GLU A 16 -0.04 7.76 -6.48
C GLU A 16 0.55 6.89 -7.60
N ALA A 17 1.80 6.46 -7.46
CA ALA A 17 2.44 5.59 -8.45
C ALA A 17 1.72 4.23 -8.57
N VAL A 18 1.26 3.68 -7.44
CA VAL A 18 0.51 2.42 -7.40
C VAL A 18 -0.88 2.62 -7.98
N SER A 19 -1.62 3.64 -7.54
CA SER A 19 -2.94 3.98 -8.08
C SER A 19 -2.92 4.16 -9.60
N HIS A 20 -1.92 4.88 -10.10
CA HIS A 20 -1.75 5.13 -11.53
C HIS A 20 -1.43 3.84 -12.29
N GLY A 21 -0.43 3.08 -11.85
CA GLY A 21 -0.03 1.87 -12.56
C GLY A 21 -1.11 0.78 -12.56
N ILE A 22 -1.92 0.64 -11.48
CA ILE A 22 -3.03 -0.32 -11.44
C ILE A 22 -4.12 0.12 -12.42
N SER A 23 -4.42 1.42 -12.46
CA SER A 23 -5.39 1.97 -13.41
C SER A 23 -4.97 1.70 -14.86
N GLU A 24 -3.70 1.90 -15.20
CA GLU A 24 -3.16 1.61 -16.53
C GLU A 24 -3.16 0.11 -16.85
N ALA A 25 -2.77 -0.74 -15.89
CA ALA A 25 -2.80 -2.19 -16.04
C ALA A 25 -4.21 -2.72 -16.30
N PHE A 26 -5.21 -2.18 -15.61
CA PHE A 26 -6.63 -2.50 -15.81
C PHE A 26 -7.13 -2.08 -17.18
N ARG A 27 -6.82 -0.85 -17.61
CA ARG A 27 -7.19 -0.36 -18.95
C ARG A 27 -6.57 -1.20 -20.06
N ARG A 28 -5.29 -1.57 -19.93
CA ARG A 28 -4.57 -2.44 -20.88
C ARG A 28 -5.24 -3.81 -21.03
N ARG A 29 -5.88 -4.29 -19.96
CA ARG A 29 -6.65 -5.55 -19.91
C ARG A 29 -8.12 -5.38 -20.34
N GLY A 30 -8.52 -4.22 -20.88
CA GLY A 30 -9.86 -3.98 -21.40
C GLY A 30 -10.91 -3.64 -20.33
N ILE A 31 -10.49 -3.28 -19.11
CA ILE A 31 -11.39 -2.80 -18.06
C ILE A 31 -11.62 -1.30 -18.25
N ALA A 32 -12.90 -0.91 -18.37
CA ALA A 32 -13.27 0.51 -18.42
C ALA A 32 -13.26 1.09 -17.00
N VAL A 33 -12.31 1.97 -16.72
CA VAL A 33 -12.16 2.63 -15.42
C VAL A 33 -12.69 4.06 -15.51
N THR A 34 -13.72 4.37 -14.72
CA THR A 34 -14.30 5.72 -14.60
C THR A 34 -14.21 6.18 -13.15
N THR A 35 -13.33 7.15 -12.89
CA THR A 35 -13.16 7.77 -11.57
C THR A 35 -13.94 9.08 -11.49
N ASN A 36 -14.00 9.74 -10.32
CA ASN A 36 -14.76 10.98 -10.10
C ASN A 36 -16.26 10.88 -10.44
N ILE A 37 -16.88 9.71 -10.29
CA ILE A 37 -18.34 9.66 -10.37
C ILE A 37 -18.93 10.40 -9.15
N GLY A 38 -20.02 11.14 -9.35
CA GLY A 38 -20.72 11.81 -8.25
C GLY A 38 -21.48 10.83 -7.33
N GLY A 39 -21.62 9.58 -7.76
CA GLY A 39 -22.27 8.51 -7.01
C GLY A 39 -23.18 7.66 -7.89
N ILE A 40 -23.63 6.53 -7.35
CA ILE A 40 -24.65 5.68 -7.97
C ILE A 40 -26.02 6.15 -7.45
N GLU A 41 -26.90 6.55 -8.35
CA GLU A 41 -28.25 7.03 -8.00
C GLU A 41 -29.25 5.88 -7.92
N ARG A 42 -29.16 4.92 -8.84
CA ARG A 42 -30.16 3.86 -8.96
C ARG A 42 -29.64 2.62 -9.67
N ILE A 43 -30.09 1.45 -9.23
CA ILE A 43 -29.89 0.16 -9.91
C ILE A 43 -31.26 -0.48 -10.09
N GLU A 44 -31.62 -0.79 -11.34
CA GLU A 44 -32.94 -1.35 -11.68
C GLU A 44 -32.80 -2.57 -12.56
N GLN A 45 -33.70 -3.54 -12.38
CA GLN A 45 -33.80 -4.65 -13.31
C GLN A 45 -34.58 -4.23 -14.57
N GLN A 46 -34.05 -4.53 -15.75
CA GLN A 46 -34.66 -4.25 -17.05
C GLN A 46 -34.42 -5.41 -18.01
N ASN A 47 -35.50 -6.09 -18.44
CA ASN A 47 -35.46 -7.16 -19.46
C ASN A 47 -34.37 -8.23 -19.22
N GLY A 48 -34.17 -8.68 -17.98
CA GLY A 48 -33.16 -9.67 -17.63
C GLY A 48 -31.73 -9.12 -17.45
N SER A 49 -31.54 -7.80 -17.55
CA SER A 49 -30.30 -7.08 -17.24
C SER A 49 -30.49 -6.10 -16.09
N LEU A 50 -29.40 -5.51 -15.60
CA LEU A 50 -29.39 -4.41 -14.64
C LEU A 50 -29.02 -3.10 -15.35
N ARG A 51 -29.82 -2.06 -15.15
CA ARG A 51 -29.52 -0.69 -15.53
C ARG A 51 -29.04 0.09 -14.31
N LEU A 52 -27.78 0.47 -14.33
CA LEU A 52 -27.13 1.30 -13.32
C LEU A 52 -27.11 2.77 -13.79
N THR A 53 -27.61 3.66 -12.95
CA THR A 53 -27.68 5.12 -13.18
C THR A 53 -26.71 5.80 -12.22
N TYR A 54 -25.81 6.63 -12.73
CA TYR A 54 -24.76 7.30 -11.95
C TYR A 54 -24.54 8.73 -12.43
N LEU A 55 -24.09 9.60 -11.52
CA LEU A 55 -23.74 10.98 -11.85
C LEU A 55 -22.27 11.02 -12.30
N TYR A 56 -21.98 11.73 -13.39
CA TYR A 56 -20.61 11.97 -13.84
C TYR A 56 -20.52 13.34 -14.49
N GLU A 57 -19.61 14.19 -14.01
CA GLU A 57 -19.44 15.58 -14.49
C GLU A 57 -20.75 16.40 -14.47
N GLY A 58 -21.63 16.14 -13.49
CA GLY A 58 -22.92 16.83 -13.37
C GLY A 58 -24.02 16.29 -14.28
N GLU A 59 -23.74 15.28 -15.10
CA GLU A 59 -24.71 14.64 -15.98
C GLU A 59 -25.09 13.24 -15.51
N VAL A 60 -26.37 12.90 -15.65
CA VAL A 60 -26.87 11.54 -15.37
C VAL A 60 -26.48 10.62 -16.52
N ARG A 61 -25.70 9.58 -16.21
CA ARG A 61 -25.29 8.53 -17.14
C ARG A 61 -25.89 7.19 -16.77
N GLN A 62 -26.00 6.32 -17.76
CA GLN A 62 -26.56 4.98 -17.60
C GLN A 62 -25.60 3.93 -18.14
N LEU A 63 -25.54 2.79 -17.48
CA LEU A 63 -24.79 1.61 -17.88
C LEU A 63 -25.68 0.37 -17.72
N THR A 64 -25.82 -0.41 -18.79
CA THR A 64 -26.51 -1.71 -18.74
C THR A 64 -25.48 -2.82 -18.55
N THR A 65 -25.70 -3.69 -17.57
CA THR A 65 -24.82 -4.82 -17.22
C THR A 65 -25.65 -6.04 -16.80
N GLU A 66 -25.05 -7.22 -16.82
CA GLU A 66 -25.69 -8.46 -16.34
C GLU A 66 -25.62 -8.56 -14.80
N ALA A 67 -24.55 -8.02 -14.21
CA ALA A 67 -24.32 -8.04 -12.78
C ALA A 67 -23.69 -6.72 -12.29
N VAL A 68 -23.95 -6.38 -11.03
CA VAL A 68 -23.30 -5.29 -10.30
C VAL A 68 -22.71 -5.87 -9.03
N VAL A 69 -21.43 -5.62 -8.78
CA VAL A 69 -20.74 -5.99 -7.54
C VAL A 69 -20.42 -4.70 -6.79
N MET A 70 -20.96 -4.55 -5.58
CA MET A 70 -20.75 -3.37 -4.73
C MET A 70 -19.55 -3.62 -3.82
N THR A 71 -18.44 -2.94 -4.07
CA THR A 71 -17.19 -3.04 -3.29
C THR A 71 -16.82 -1.71 -2.64
N VAL A 72 -17.76 -1.12 -1.91
CA VAL A 72 -17.66 0.24 -1.34
C VAL A 72 -17.18 0.29 0.12
N GLY A 73 -16.69 -0.84 0.64
CA GLY A 73 -16.30 -1.01 2.05
C GLY A 73 -17.40 -1.63 2.92
N TRP A 74 -17.11 -1.85 4.21
CA TRP A 74 -18.03 -2.44 5.19
C TRP A 74 -17.83 -1.85 6.60
N PRO A 75 -18.90 -1.63 7.38
CA PRO A 75 -18.83 -1.26 8.79
C PRO A 75 -18.56 -2.46 9.70
N GLY A 76 -18.28 -2.21 10.98
CA GLY A 76 -18.23 -3.25 12.00
C GLY A 76 -19.62 -3.75 12.40
N ASN A 77 -19.73 -5.02 12.83
CA ASN A 77 -20.99 -5.66 13.25
C ASN A 77 -21.39 -5.21 14.67
N VAL A 78 -21.74 -3.95 14.87
CA VAL A 78 -21.99 -3.35 16.19
C VAL A 78 -23.45 -3.41 16.64
N GLU A 79 -24.39 -3.55 15.69
CA GLU A 79 -25.84 -3.41 15.93
C GLU A 79 -26.38 -4.46 16.90
N ALA A 80 -25.86 -5.68 16.82
CA ALA A 80 -26.31 -6.81 17.64
C ALA A 80 -25.72 -6.80 19.07
N LEU A 81 -24.81 -5.89 19.40
CA LEU A 81 -24.01 -5.96 20.63
C LEU A 81 -24.63 -5.21 21.83
N ASN A 82 -25.73 -4.48 21.64
CA ASN A 82 -26.37 -3.67 22.69
C ASN A 82 -25.36 -2.82 23.50
N LEU A 83 -24.50 -2.10 22.77
CA LEU A 83 -23.35 -1.38 23.35
C LEU A 83 -23.74 -0.41 24.49
N ALA A 84 -24.95 0.16 24.43
CA ALA A 84 -25.48 1.04 25.46
C ALA A 84 -25.60 0.35 26.84
N ALA A 85 -26.00 -0.91 26.88
CA ALA A 85 -26.07 -1.67 28.14
C ALA A 85 -24.69 -1.89 28.79
N ALA A 86 -23.63 -1.86 27.97
CA ALA A 86 -22.25 -2.02 28.40
C ALA A 86 -21.49 -0.69 28.54
N ASN A 87 -22.15 0.46 28.34
CA ASN A 87 -21.52 1.79 28.27
C ASN A 87 -20.32 1.86 27.30
N VAL A 88 -20.42 1.18 26.16
CA VAL A 88 -19.41 1.19 25.09
C VAL A 88 -19.83 2.17 24.00
N GLN A 89 -18.94 3.08 23.62
CA GLN A 89 -19.18 4.01 22.52
C GLN A 89 -18.79 3.41 21.17
N SER A 90 -19.54 3.78 20.13
CA SER A 90 -19.23 3.51 18.74
C SER A 90 -19.39 4.78 17.90
N GLU A 91 -18.57 4.96 16.88
CA GLU A 91 -18.66 6.03 15.89
C GLU A 91 -18.66 5.42 14.48
N ARG A 92 -19.57 5.87 13.62
CA ARG A 92 -19.67 5.46 12.20
C ARG A 92 -19.69 3.93 11.97
N GLY A 93 -20.26 3.17 12.90
CA GLY A 93 -20.34 1.71 12.81
C GLY A 93 -19.11 0.95 13.35
N TYR A 94 -18.22 1.62 14.08
CA TYR A 94 -17.04 1.00 14.70
C TYR A 94 -16.96 1.33 16.20
N ILE A 95 -16.45 0.41 17.00
CA ILE A 95 -16.22 0.60 18.44
C ILE A 95 -15.00 1.50 18.64
N VAL A 96 -15.17 2.57 19.41
CA VAL A 96 -14.08 3.49 19.74
C VAL A 96 -13.17 2.84 20.78
N VAL A 97 -11.87 2.78 20.49
CA VAL A 97 -10.85 2.25 21.40
C VAL A 97 -9.66 3.19 21.52
N ASP A 98 -8.95 3.11 22.64
CA ASP A 98 -7.64 3.75 22.81
C ASP A 98 -6.50 2.91 22.18
N ASP A 99 -5.26 3.39 22.32
CA ASP A 99 -4.06 2.68 21.81
C ASP A 99 -3.80 1.33 22.49
N PHE A 100 -4.44 1.07 23.63
CA PHE A 100 -4.37 -0.19 24.39
C PHE A 100 -5.57 -1.11 24.10
N LEU A 101 -6.38 -0.76 23.10
CA LEU A 101 -7.58 -1.48 22.67
C LEU A 101 -8.72 -1.50 23.69
N ARG A 102 -8.69 -0.59 24.66
CA ARG A 102 -9.77 -0.41 25.64
C ARG A 102 -10.87 0.45 25.06
N THR A 103 -12.11 0.05 25.30
CA THR A 103 -13.29 0.86 24.98
C THR A 103 -13.48 1.97 26.00
N THR A 104 -14.56 2.75 25.86
CA THR A 104 -14.97 3.73 26.90
C THR A 104 -15.30 3.11 28.25
N THR A 105 -15.53 1.80 28.29
CA THR A 105 -15.64 1.05 29.54
C THR A 105 -14.31 0.34 29.82
N PRO A 106 -13.57 0.68 30.91
CA PRO A 106 -12.16 0.29 31.07
C PRO A 106 -11.86 -1.21 31.11
N HIS A 107 -12.86 -2.04 31.42
CA HIS A 107 -12.73 -3.50 31.48
C HIS A 107 -13.25 -4.22 30.23
N ILE A 108 -13.66 -3.47 29.20
CA ILE A 108 -14.13 -3.99 27.92
C ILE A 108 -13.14 -3.55 26.84
N PHE A 109 -12.71 -4.52 26.04
CA PHE A 109 -11.74 -4.35 24.97
C PHE A 109 -12.37 -4.74 23.63
N ALA A 110 -11.85 -4.16 22.54
CA ALA A 110 -12.25 -4.52 21.18
C ALA A 110 -11.03 -4.53 20.26
N ALA A 111 -11.02 -5.47 19.31
CA ALA A 111 -9.90 -5.73 18.41
C ALA A 111 -10.41 -6.15 17.03
N GLY A 112 -9.60 -5.93 16.00
CA GLY A 112 -9.88 -6.22 14.61
C GLY A 112 -10.80 -5.20 13.95
N ASP A 113 -11.45 -5.64 12.87
CA ASP A 113 -12.29 -4.82 11.99
C ASP A 113 -13.37 -4.03 12.72
N ILE A 114 -13.86 -4.52 13.86
CA ILE A 114 -14.89 -3.83 14.65
C ILE A 114 -14.42 -2.46 15.16
N THR A 115 -13.11 -2.23 15.23
CA THR A 115 -12.53 -0.94 15.64
C THR A 115 -12.37 0.05 14.50
N GLY A 116 -12.41 -0.42 13.25
CA GLY A 116 -12.17 0.41 12.06
C GLY A 116 -10.75 0.97 11.93
N ARG A 117 -9.80 0.59 12.81
CA ARG A 117 -8.42 1.15 12.82
C ARG A 117 -7.55 0.54 11.73
N MET A 118 -7.49 -0.78 11.64
CA MET A 118 -6.70 -1.50 10.65
C MET A 118 -7.37 -2.83 10.30
N MET A 119 -8.16 -2.83 9.23
CA MET A 119 -9.06 -3.92 8.85
C MET A 119 -8.35 -5.00 8.03
N LEU A 120 -7.33 -5.61 8.64
CA LEU A 120 -6.47 -6.63 8.02
C LEU A 120 -6.28 -7.79 8.99
N VAL A 121 -6.29 -9.02 8.48
CA VAL A 121 -6.26 -10.25 9.29
C VAL A 121 -5.05 -10.30 10.23
N GLN A 122 -3.86 -9.93 9.75
CA GLN A 122 -2.64 -9.89 10.54
C GLN A 122 -2.70 -8.84 11.66
N SER A 123 -3.36 -7.71 11.41
CA SER A 123 -3.54 -6.66 12.41
C SER A 123 -4.57 -7.10 13.45
N ALA A 124 -5.71 -7.64 13.02
CA ALA A 124 -6.73 -8.19 13.91
C ALA A 124 -6.19 -9.31 14.81
N SER A 125 -5.32 -10.17 14.29
CA SER A 125 -4.67 -11.24 15.07
C SER A 125 -3.75 -10.66 16.15
N GLY A 126 -2.92 -9.67 15.80
CA GLY A 126 -2.04 -8.98 16.75
C GLY A 126 -2.82 -8.18 17.79
N GLU A 127 -3.86 -7.46 17.37
CA GLU A 127 -4.76 -6.73 18.26
C GLU A 127 -5.51 -7.66 19.22
N GLY A 128 -5.99 -8.81 18.75
CA GLY A 128 -6.67 -9.79 19.59
C GLY A 128 -5.78 -10.31 20.72
N ALA A 129 -4.53 -10.66 20.39
CA ALA A 129 -3.53 -11.04 21.39
C ALA A 129 -3.26 -9.90 22.38
N LEU A 130 -3.06 -8.68 21.86
CA LEU A 130 -2.80 -7.49 22.67
C LEU A 130 -3.96 -7.15 23.62
N ALA A 131 -5.20 -7.20 23.14
CA ALA A 131 -6.39 -6.96 23.94
C ALA A 131 -6.53 -8.00 25.05
N GLY A 132 -6.28 -9.28 24.75
CA GLY A 132 -6.27 -10.35 25.74
C GLY A 132 -5.20 -10.16 26.82
N GLU A 133 -3.96 -9.82 26.42
CA GLU A 133 -2.87 -9.51 27.35
C GLU A 133 -3.20 -8.32 28.25
N ASN A 134 -3.67 -7.21 27.66
CA ASN A 134 -4.02 -6.01 28.42
C ASN A 134 -5.18 -6.26 29.39
N ALA A 135 -6.16 -7.07 28.99
CA ALA A 135 -7.30 -7.43 29.83
C ALA A 135 -6.91 -8.33 31.02
N LEU A 136 -6.02 -9.31 30.81
CA LEU A 136 -5.68 -10.32 31.81
C LEU A 136 -4.53 -9.90 32.73
N LEU A 137 -3.53 -9.22 32.17
CA LEU A 137 -2.29 -8.90 32.87
C LEU A 137 -2.22 -7.44 33.32
N GLY A 138 -3.14 -6.59 32.85
CA GLY A 138 -3.12 -5.15 33.13
C GLY A 138 -1.89 -4.43 32.59
N VAL A 139 -1.17 -5.04 31.64
CA VAL A 139 -0.06 -4.40 30.94
C VAL A 139 -0.65 -3.33 30.03
N ALA A 140 0.00 -2.17 29.96
CA ALA A 140 -0.39 -1.11 29.04
C ALA A 140 0.46 -1.22 27.77
N ARG A 141 0.28 -2.30 26.99
CA ARG A 141 0.94 -2.45 25.69
C ARG A 141 0.06 -1.83 24.59
N SER A 142 0.66 -1.01 23.73
CA SER A 142 -0.08 -0.25 22.71
C SER A 142 0.09 -0.81 21.30
N SER A 143 -0.95 -0.73 20.46
CA SER A 143 -0.85 -0.89 19.01
C SER A 143 -0.99 0.45 18.28
N GLN A 144 0.04 0.80 17.51
CA GLN A 144 0.09 2.05 16.73
C GLN A 144 0.04 1.82 15.21
N HIS A 145 0.04 0.56 14.75
CA HIS A 145 0.03 0.18 13.32
C HIS A 145 0.98 0.98 12.41
N LYS A 146 2.14 1.40 12.93
CA LYS A 146 3.10 2.22 12.17
C LYS A 146 3.69 1.50 10.96
N ILE A 147 3.86 0.18 11.07
CA ILE A 147 4.49 -0.66 10.08
C ILE A 147 3.55 -1.84 9.85
N VAL A 148 2.59 -1.64 8.95
CA VAL A 148 1.66 -2.69 8.53
C VAL A 148 1.75 -2.83 7.01
N PRO A 149 2.47 -3.85 6.50
CA PRO A 149 2.44 -4.15 5.09
C PRO A 149 1.03 -4.58 4.70
N HIS A 150 0.54 -4.02 3.60
CA HIS A 150 -0.76 -4.32 3.01
C HIS A 150 -0.66 -4.26 1.49
N GLY A 151 -1.69 -4.73 0.79
CA GLY A 151 -1.69 -4.78 -0.65
C GLY A 151 -2.88 -5.54 -1.20
N GLY A 152 -2.94 -5.61 -2.53
CA GLY A 152 -3.97 -6.35 -3.26
C GLY A 152 -3.37 -7.37 -4.21
N PHE A 153 -4.06 -8.50 -4.32
CA PHE A 153 -3.70 -9.62 -5.19
C PHE A 153 -4.34 -9.47 -6.58
N THR A 154 -4.29 -8.25 -7.13
CA THR A 154 -4.67 -7.97 -8.52
C THR A 154 -3.63 -8.50 -9.48
N ASP A 155 -3.88 -8.41 -10.78
CA ASP A 155 -2.87 -8.64 -11.81
C ASP A 155 -2.58 -7.33 -12.56
N PRO A 156 -1.41 -6.69 -12.33
CA PRO A 156 -0.34 -7.08 -11.41
C PRO A 156 -0.72 -6.86 -9.94
N GLU A 157 -0.01 -7.50 -9.01
CA GLU A 157 -0.17 -7.25 -7.58
C GLU A 157 0.32 -5.84 -7.23
N TYR A 158 -0.11 -5.35 -6.08
CA TYR A 158 0.50 -4.18 -5.44
C TYR A 158 0.62 -4.37 -3.93
N GLY A 159 1.57 -3.67 -3.33
CA GLY A 159 1.73 -3.62 -1.88
C GLY A 159 2.38 -2.33 -1.41
N SER A 160 2.02 -1.91 -0.19
CA SER A 160 2.47 -0.68 0.45
C SER A 160 2.73 -0.86 1.94
N VAL A 161 3.74 -0.15 2.46
CA VAL A 161 4.01 -0.04 3.90
C VAL A 161 4.55 1.35 4.21
N GLY A 162 4.16 1.92 5.35
CA GLY A 162 4.62 3.24 5.79
C GLY A 162 3.91 4.40 5.10
N LEU A 163 4.62 5.52 4.97
CA LEU A 163 4.09 6.77 4.39
C LEU A 163 4.09 6.73 2.87
N THR A 164 3.04 7.28 2.26
CA THR A 164 3.08 7.63 0.83
C THR A 164 4.10 8.74 0.57
N GLU A 165 4.53 8.93 -0.68
CA GLU A 165 5.48 10.02 -1.00
C GLU A 165 4.90 11.40 -0.65
N GLU A 166 3.61 11.62 -0.88
CA GLU A 166 2.92 12.85 -0.49
C GLU A 166 3.00 13.07 1.03
N GLN A 167 2.68 12.05 1.82
CA GLN A 167 2.72 12.12 3.28
C GLN A 167 4.15 12.29 3.81
N ALA A 168 5.14 11.64 3.19
CA ALA A 168 6.53 11.74 3.57
C ALA A 168 7.07 13.15 3.29
N ARG A 169 6.86 13.69 2.08
CA ARG A 169 7.28 15.05 1.71
C ARG A 169 6.62 16.13 2.54
N ALA A 170 5.40 15.90 3.04
CA ALA A 170 4.72 16.85 3.92
C ALA A 170 5.30 16.91 5.35
N ARG A 171 6.09 15.90 5.77
CA ARG A 171 6.52 15.72 7.18
C ARG A 171 8.03 15.59 7.35
N HIS A 172 8.77 15.27 6.30
CA HIS A 172 10.19 14.92 6.34
C HIS A 172 10.91 15.42 5.09
N ASP A 173 12.19 15.76 5.25
CA ASP A 173 13.12 15.78 4.13
C ASP A 173 13.41 14.33 3.69
N CYS A 174 13.11 14.01 2.44
CA CYS A 174 13.22 12.66 1.92
C CYS A 174 13.72 12.58 0.48
N VAL A 175 14.40 11.49 0.18
CA VAL A 175 14.79 11.06 -1.17
C VAL A 175 13.98 9.83 -1.59
N VAL A 176 13.75 9.68 -2.89
CA VAL A 176 12.87 8.65 -3.44
C VAL A 176 13.56 7.95 -4.60
N ALA A 177 13.59 6.62 -4.58
CA ALA A 177 14.01 5.82 -5.72
C ALA A 177 12.85 4.98 -6.23
N VAL A 178 12.64 5.02 -7.55
CA VAL A 178 11.75 4.12 -8.27
C VAL A 178 12.61 3.27 -9.21
N VAL A 179 12.53 1.95 -9.06
CA VAL A 179 13.21 0.98 -9.91
C VAL A 179 12.15 0.17 -10.66
N PRO A 180 12.12 0.22 -12.00
CA PRO A 180 11.15 -0.56 -12.76
C PRO A 180 11.52 -2.05 -12.75
N TYR A 181 10.53 -2.93 -12.88
CA TYR A 181 10.76 -4.38 -13.00
C TYR A 181 11.58 -4.72 -14.26
N THR A 182 11.62 -3.86 -15.26
CA THR A 182 12.50 -4.03 -16.43
C THR A 182 14.00 -3.97 -16.11
N ALA A 183 14.39 -3.45 -14.94
CA ALA A 183 15.76 -3.47 -14.45
C ALA A 183 16.10 -4.74 -13.65
N LEU A 184 15.16 -5.67 -13.51
CA LEU A 184 15.29 -6.90 -12.73
C LEU A 184 15.33 -8.11 -13.66
N ASP A 185 16.46 -8.83 -13.66
CA ASP A 185 16.64 -10.02 -14.52
C ASP A 185 15.55 -11.06 -14.32
N ARG A 186 15.12 -11.30 -13.08
CA ARG A 186 14.06 -12.28 -12.78
C ARG A 186 12.76 -11.96 -13.50
N ALA A 187 12.36 -10.68 -13.52
CA ALA A 187 11.17 -10.21 -14.21
C ALA A 187 11.29 -10.38 -15.74
N LEU A 188 12.50 -10.23 -16.30
CA LEU A 188 12.75 -10.47 -17.72
C LEU A 188 12.68 -11.96 -18.07
N ILE A 189 13.30 -12.82 -17.25
CA ILE A 189 13.36 -14.27 -17.40
C ILE A 189 11.96 -14.88 -17.36
N ASP A 190 11.15 -14.47 -16.38
CA ASP A 190 9.81 -15.02 -16.20
C ASP A 190 8.76 -14.37 -17.12
N GLY A 191 9.09 -13.24 -17.77
CA GLY A 191 8.17 -12.50 -18.62
C GLY A 191 7.24 -11.53 -17.88
N HIS A 192 7.43 -11.34 -16.57
CA HIS A 192 6.63 -10.44 -15.72
C HIS A 192 7.30 -9.07 -15.56
N ARG A 193 7.35 -8.29 -16.64
CA ARG A 193 8.10 -7.02 -16.72
C ARG A 193 7.33 -5.78 -16.24
N GLU A 194 6.01 -5.92 -16.08
CA GLU A 194 5.12 -4.86 -15.62
C GLU A 194 5.30 -4.67 -14.11
N GLY A 195 5.69 -3.47 -13.67
CA GLY A 195 5.84 -3.16 -12.25
C GLY A 195 7.02 -2.25 -11.91
N PHE A 196 7.11 -1.92 -10.63
CA PHE A 196 8.19 -1.13 -10.03
C PHE A 196 8.30 -1.39 -8.53
N CYS A 197 9.46 -1.06 -7.97
CA CYS A 197 9.66 -0.88 -6.53
C CYS A 197 10.02 0.57 -6.26
N LYS A 198 9.25 1.22 -5.38
CA LYS A 198 9.46 2.58 -4.90
C LYS A 198 9.82 2.55 -3.43
N LEU A 199 10.95 3.15 -3.08
CA LEU A 199 11.38 3.35 -1.69
C LEU A 199 11.50 4.84 -1.40
N ILE A 200 11.03 5.25 -0.22
CA ILE A 200 11.08 6.62 0.29
C ILE A 200 11.93 6.62 1.56
N VAL A 201 12.98 7.43 1.62
CA VAL A 201 13.96 7.42 2.71
C VAL A 201 14.17 8.83 3.27
N SER A 202 14.21 8.96 4.59
CA SER A 202 14.57 10.20 5.29
C SER A 202 16.04 10.55 5.03
N THR A 203 16.31 11.78 4.62
CA THR A 203 17.68 12.27 4.43
C THR A 203 18.43 12.50 5.73
N GLU A 204 17.71 12.72 6.84
CA GLU A 204 18.30 12.92 8.16
C GLU A 204 18.70 11.59 8.81
N THR A 205 17.80 10.60 8.81
CA THR A 205 17.97 9.35 9.58
C THR A 205 18.42 8.17 8.73
N HIS A 206 18.33 8.31 7.40
CA HIS A 206 18.60 7.26 6.41
C HIS A 206 17.69 6.03 6.60
N ARG A 207 16.54 6.21 7.25
CA ARG A 207 15.51 5.19 7.46
C ARG A 207 14.47 5.22 6.34
N VAL A 208 13.96 4.05 6.00
CA VAL A 208 12.81 3.92 5.10
C VAL A 208 11.57 4.48 5.80
N LEU A 209 10.95 5.49 5.18
CA LEU A 209 9.69 6.10 5.62
C LEU A 209 8.48 5.38 5.01
N GLY A 210 8.64 4.86 3.79
CA GLY A 210 7.61 4.11 3.10
C GLY A 210 8.14 3.37 1.88
N ALA A 211 7.39 2.37 1.47
CA ALA A 211 7.69 1.56 0.30
C ALA A 211 6.40 1.14 -0.41
N HIS A 212 6.43 1.21 -1.73
CA HIS A 212 5.29 0.93 -2.60
C HIS A 212 5.78 0.10 -3.79
N ILE A 213 5.18 -1.07 -3.98
CA ILE A 213 5.61 -2.05 -4.96
C ILE A 213 4.40 -2.43 -5.79
N MET A 214 4.62 -2.56 -7.08
CA MET A 214 3.66 -3.09 -8.04
C MET A 214 4.38 -4.10 -8.91
N GLY A 215 3.72 -5.20 -9.24
CA GLY A 215 4.25 -6.24 -10.10
C GLY A 215 4.16 -7.60 -9.44
N GLU A 216 4.69 -8.61 -10.14
CA GLU A 216 4.76 -9.97 -9.64
C GLU A 216 5.38 -10.02 -8.23
N GLN A 217 4.73 -10.76 -7.31
CA GLN A 217 5.15 -10.94 -5.92
C GLN A 217 5.28 -9.64 -5.09
N ALA A 218 4.59 -8.56 -5.46
CA ALA A 218 4.71 -7.27 -4.77
C ALA A 218 4.47 -7.37 -3.25
N VAL A 219 3.46 -8.14 -2.82
CA VAL A 219 3.10 -8.29 -1.40
C VAL A 219 4.15 -9.06 -0.62
N GLU A 220 4.80 -10.05 -1.25
CA GLU A 220 5.86 -10.86 -0.65
C GLU A 220 7.16 -10.05 -0.50
N ILE A 221 7.54 -9.30 -1.54
CA ILE A 221 8.75 -8.45 -1.52
C ILE A 221 8.63 -7.39 -0.41
N LEU A 222 7.43 -6.84 -0.24
CA LEU A 222 7.14 -5.80 0.75
C LEU A 222 7.40 -6.28 2.19
N GLN A 223 7.27 -7.57 2.47
CA GLN A 223 7.54 -8.14 3.80
C GLN A 223 8.99 -7.90 4.23
N LEU A 224 9.95 -7.97 3.30
CA LEU A 224 11.35 -7.64 3.58
C LEU A 224 11.48 -6.18 4.02
N VAL A 225 10.86 -5.26 3.29
CA VAL A 225 10.97 -3.83 3.60
C VAL A 225 10.32 -3.51 4.93
N ALA A 226 9.14 -4.08 5.21
CA ALA A 226 8.47 -3.95 6.51
C ALA A 226 9.34 -4.49 7.66
N THR A 227 10.02 -5.61 7.45
CA THR A 227 10.96 -6.18 8.43
C THR A 227 12.14 -5.23 8.68
N CYS A 228 12.73 -4.66 7.63
CA CYS A 228 13.81 -3.68 7.75
C CYS A 228 13.37 -2.40 8.47
N MET A 229 12.15 -1.92 8.21
CA MET A 229 11.57 -0.79 8.94
C MET A 229 11.37 -1.13 10.42
N ALA A 230 10.85 -2.32 10.73
CA ALA A 230 10.61 -2.75 12.11
C ALA A 230 11.91 -2.94 12.90
N ALA A 231 12.98 -3.33 12.21
CA ALA A 231 14.33 -3.44 12.78
C ALA A 231 15.08 -2.09 12.82
N ASP A 232 14.44 -0.98 12.44
CA ASP A 232 15.05 0.35 12.36
C ASP A 232 16.37 0.33 11.56
N MET A 233 16.37 -0.35 10.41
CA MET A 233 17.56 -0.47 9.56
C MET A 233 17.81 0.79 8.74
N ARG A 234 19.09 1.17 8.64
CA ARG A 234 19.60 2.14 7.67
C ARG A 234 19.47 1.62 6.25
N ILE A 235 19.23 2.51 5.28
CA ILE A 235 19.17 2.14 3.86
C ILE A 235 20.50 1.57 3.36
N GLU A 236 21.64 2.00 3.91
CA GLU A 236 22.96 1.47 3.59
C GLU A 236 23.08 -0.01 3.99
N GLN A 237 22.54 -0.37 5.16
CA GLN A 237 22.50 -1.77 5.60
C GLN A 237 21.62 -2.61 4.67
N LEU A 238 20.51 -2.06 4.20
CA LEU A 238 19.65 -2.72 3.20
C LEU A 238 20.35 -2.87 1.84
N ALA A 239 21.14 -1.88 1.43
CA ALA A 239 21.91 -1.91 0.19
C ALA A 239 23.01 -2.99 0.19
N ASP A 240 23.58 -3.26 1.37
CA ASP A 240 24.63 -4.26 1.60
C ASP A 240 24.10 -5.68 1.80
N LEU A 241 22.78 -5.88 1.94
CA LEU A 241 22.21 -7.23 2.05
C LEU A 241 22.50 -8.06 0.79
N GLU A 242 23.01 -9.26 1.00
CA GLU A 242 23.17 -10.29 -0.03
C GLU A 242 21.83 -10.99 -0.28
N LEU A 243 20.96 -10.35 -1.07
CA LEU A 243 19.70 -10.94 -1.50
C LEU A 243 19.94 -12.03 -2.55
N ALA A 244 19.20 -13.14 -2.44
CA ALA A 244 19.33 -14.26 -3.37
C ALA A 244 19.05 -13.83 -4.82
N TYR A 245 19.83 -14.35 -5.76
CA TYR A 245 19.74 -14.04 -7.19
C TYR A 245 19.53 -15.31 -8.04
N PRO A 246 18.66 -15.27 -9.06
CA PRO A 246 17.72 -14.20 -9.40
C PRO A 246 16.40 -14.34 -8.64
N THR A 247 15.95 -13.29 -7.93
CA THR A 247 14.64 -13.24 -7.25
C THR A 247 13.97 -11.89 -7.47
N PHE A 248 12.64 -11.82 -7.35
CA PHE A 248 11.95 -10.52 -7.41
C PHE A 248 12.35 -9.60 -6.26
N THR A 249 12.60 -10.16 -5.08
CA THR A 249 13.05 -9.43 -3.88
C THR A 249 14.33 -8.64 -4.11
N ALA A 250 15.21 -9.07 -5.02
CA ALA A 250 16.45 -8.35 -5.34
C ALA A 250 16.23 -6.89 -5.81
N ILE A 251 15.03 -6.54 -6.29
CA ILE A 251 14.70 -5.16 -6.68
C ILE A 251 14.82 -4.17 -5.51
N VAL A 252 14.57 -4.62 -4.28
CA VAL A 252 14.74 -3.82 -3.06
C VAL A 252 16.21 -3.41 -2.89
N GLY A 253 17.13 -4.35 -3.12
CA GLY A 253 18.57 -4.08 -3.09
C GLY A 253 19.01 -3.09 -4.15
N LEU A 254 18.45 -3.17 -5.37
CA LEU A 254 18.71 -2.19 -6.43
C LEU A 254 18.25 -0.77 -6.03
N ALA A 255 17.04 -0.66 -5.47
CA ALA A 255 16.49 0.61 -4.99
C ALA A 255 17.31 1.18 -3.82
N ALA A 256 17.68 0.34 -2.84
CA ALA A 256 18.49 0.75 -1.69
C ALA A 256 19.90 1.21 -2.10
N ARG A 257 20.55 0.53 -3.05
CA ARG A 257 21.85 0.96 -3.58
C ARG A 257 21.76 2.28 -4.35
N ARG A 258 20.68 2.51 -5.08
CA ARG A 258 20.42 3.80 -5.74
C ARG A 258 20.29 4.93 -4.72
N LEU A 259 19.48 4.72 -3.68
CA LEU A 259 19.30 5.69 -2.58
C LEU A 259 20.58 5.96 -1.81
N SER A 260 21.38 4.93 -1.52
CA SER A 260 22.66 5.07 -0.83
C SER A 260 23.66 5.93 -1.63
N ARG A 261 23.65 5.82 -2.97
CA ARG A 261 24.43 6.72 -3.84
C ARG A 261 23.89 8.15 -3.83
N GLU A 262 22.58 8.32 -3.86
CA GLU A 262 21.92 9.64 -3.85
C GLU A 262 22.17 10.40 -2.54
N LEU A 263 22.18 9.69 -1.41
CA LEU A 263 22.55 10.22 -0.09
C LEU A 263 24.05 10.52 0.06
N GLY A 264 24.89 10.15 -0.92
CA GLY A 264 26.33 10.40 -0.86
C GLY A 264 27.08 9.59 0.21
N VAL A 265 26.48 8.52 0.72
CA VAL A 265 27.06 7.67 1.78
C VAL A 265 27.90 6.51 1.25
N VAL A 266 27.83 6.26 -0.06
CA VAL A 266 28.73 5.30 -0.72
C VAL A 266 30.08 5.99 -1.00
N PRO A 267 31.21 5.48 -0.47
CA PRO A 267 32.52 6.01 -0.82
C PRO A 267 32.78 5.82 -2.32
N LEU A 268 32.70 6.90 -3.10
CA LEU A 268 33.12 6.87 -4.49
C LEU A 268 34.62 7.17 -4.56
N SER A 269 35.35 6.41 -5.38
CA SER A 269 36.70 6.81 -5.76
C SER A 269 36.66 8.16 -6.49
N GLN A 270 37.76 8.92 -6.49
CA GLN A 270 37.82 10.22 -7.19
C GLN A 270 37.46 10.11 -8.69
N GLN A 271 37.68 8.95 -9.31
CA GLN A 271 37.24 8.67 -10.69
C GLN A 271 35.72 8.42 -10.79
N GLY A 272 35.11 7.77 -9.79
CA GLY A 272 33.67 7.48 -9.74
C GLY A 272 32.81 8.73 -9.52
N GLN A 273 33.32 9.76 -8.82
CA GLN A 273 32.63 11.05 -8.69
C GLN A 273 32.44 11.74 -10.06
N THR A 274 33.46 11.66 -10.93
CA THR A 274 33.42 12.21 -12.29
C THR A 274 32.51 11.40 -13.23
N GLN A 275 32.38 10.08 -13.01
CA GLN A 275 31.52 9.18 -13.79
C GLN A 275 30.05 9.17 -13.36
N SER A 276 29.68 9.68 -12.17
CA SER A 276 28.28 9.76 -11.72
C SER A 276 27.37 10.63 -12.62
N ARG A 277 27.97 11.42 -13.52
CA ARG A 277 27.28 12.17 -14.58
C ARG A 277 27.01 11.36 -15.86
N ILE A 278 27.42 10.11 -15.91
CA ILE A 278 27.26 9.24 -17.07
C ILE A 278 26.06 8.32 -16.78
N GLY A 279 24.86 8.82 -17.08
CA GLY A 279 23.77 7.92 -17.44
C GLY A 279 24.19 7.21 -18.73
N ILE A 280 24.00 5.89 -18.78
CA ILE A 280 24.35 4.94 -19.85
C ILE A 280 25.59 4.10 -19.53
N ALA A 281 25.36 2.79 -19.38
CA ALA A 281 26.41 1.79 -19.18
C ALA A 281 27.28 1.66 -20.45
N GLU A 282 28.57 1.35 -20.28
CA GLU A 282 29.55 1.32 -21.40
C GLU A 282 29.18 0.36 -22.54
N TRP A 283 28.40 -0.70 -22.28
CA TRP A 283 27.94 -1.65 -23.29
C TRP A 283 26.77 -1.15 -24.16
N GLU A 284 26.13 -0.03 -23.82
CA GLU A 284 25.11 0.61 -24.68
C GLU A 284 25.74 1.57 -25.72
N ARG A 285 27.09 1.62 -25.80
CA ARG A 285 27.85 2.48 -26.72
C ARG A 285 28.45 1.75 -27.94
N GLY A 286 27.94 0.58 -28.31
CA GLY A 286 28.20 -0.05 -29.62
C GLY A 286 26.89 -0.56 -30.20
N GLU A 287 26.52 -0.34 -31.46
CA GLU A 287 27.32 -0.16 -32.67
C GLU A 287 26.74 0.97 -33.54
N ALA A 288 27.65 1.71 -34.20
CA ALA A 288 27.38 2.59 -35.34
C ALA A 288 27.78 1.87 -36.63
#